data_AF-M2ZC25-F1
#
_entry.id   AF-M2ZC25-F1
#
_cell.length_a   1.000
_cell.length_b   1.000
_cell.length_c   1.000
_cell.angle_alpha   90.00
_cell.angle_beta   90.00
_cell.angle_gamma   90.00
#
_symmetry.space_group_name_H-M   'P 1'
#
loop_
_entity.id
_entity.type
_entity.pdbx_description
1 polymer ?
#
loop_
_entity_poly.entity_id
_entity_poly.type
_entity_poly.pdbx_seq_one_letter_code
_entity_poly.pdbx_strand_id
1 'polypeptide(L)'
;MTSLSALQSAIDKAGPGDEIRLADGSYSAGSAIAIKRSGTANAPITITAEHVGKAEIKGSTGFSFSSGASHVVLRGFKLRHGGSLSVPVGGTHNRLTRLDVQLTGGGNWVTLNGDDTEFDHNVLQNRTTQGVFLQVLGPAKDMAKRVKVHHNYFSNHGFTGSNGGESIRFGLSHHQKYSAGGVVEYNLFEKADGDSEAISVKSSDNVIRYNTIRDSRGFIVLRHGDRSVVEGNILLGRSGIRFHGNDHKIVNNYVHTTANRGIVFGSGNEADSGPDSKLHDRPDRVVVAYNTVVGTTDAIHGDGGDFKPKDCVLANNILQGTGKLVSMPGGSDVKYEGNIAWGGPAGMPSGGYKAVDPKLVQDGLYRLSSGSPAVDAGVGSYPYAGTDFDLQTRSGKYDVGADELLPGGARKALTKADVGPLAP
;
A
#
# COMPACT_ATOMS: atom_id res chain seq x y z
N MET A 1 -25.24 -15.22 -20.40
CA MET A 1 -24.49 -16.09 -21.34
C MET A 1 -24.08 -17.37 -20.62
N THR A 2 -24.04 -18.52 -21.28
CA THR A 2 -23.71 -19.83 -20.66
C THR A 2 -22.51 -20.53 -21.31
N SER A 3 -21.74 -19.84 -22.14
CA SER A 3 -20.50 -20.35 -22.76
C SER A 3 -19.51 -19.22 -23.04
N LEU A 4 -18.22 -19.56 -23.17
CA LEU A 4 -17.18 -18.59 -23.53
C LEU A 4 -17.33 -18.06 -24.96
N SER A 5 -17.84 -18.86 -25.90
CA SER A 5 -18.08 -18.40 -27.27
C SER A 5 -19.21 -17.36 -27.33
N ALA A 6 -20.28 -17.57 -26.56
CA ALA A 6 -21.38 -16.61 -26.43
C ALA A 6 -20.92 -15.33 -25.71
N LEU A 7 -20.10 -15.47 -24.65
CA LEU A 7 -19.48 -14.35 -23.97
C LEU A 7 -18.61 -13.52 -24.92
N GLN A 8 -17.70 -14.15 -25.65
CA GLN A 8 -16.82 -13.46 -26.61
C GLN A 8 -17.64 -12.74 -27.69
N SER A 9 -18.65 -13.40 -28.26
CA SER A 9 -19.53 -12.81 -29.27
C SER A 9 -20.29 -11.58 -28.76
N ALA A 10 -20.66 -11.57 -27.48
CA ALA A 10 -21.30 -10.42 -26.84
C ALA A 10 -20.30 -9.29 -26.61
N ILE A 11 -19.09 -9.59 -26.11
CA ILE A 11 -18.02 -8.60 -25.92
C ILE A 11 -17.66 -7.93 -27.26
N ASP A 12 -17.57 -8.70 -28.34
CA ASP A 12 -17.20 -8.18 -29.67
C ASP A 12 -18.25 -7.19 -30.22
N LYS A 13 -19.52 -7.33 -29.82
CA LYS A 13 -20.64 -6.48 -30.26
C LYS A 13 -20.93 -5.30 -29.33
N ALA A 14 -20.39 -5.33 -28.11
CA ALA A 14 -20.70 -4.39 -27.03
C ALA A 14 -20.53 -2.91 -27.41
N GLY A 15 -21.54 -2.09 -27.14
CA GLY A 15 -21.49 -0.64 -27.15
C GLY A 15 -21.44 -0.04 -25.73
N PRO A 16 -21.14 1.27 -25.61
CA PRO A 16 -21.16 1.97 -24.32
C PRO A 16 -22.46 1.74 -23.55
N GLY A 17 -22.35 1.34 -22.27
CA GLY A 17 -23.47 1.08 -21.37
C GLY A 17 -23.95 -0.38 -21.35
N ASP A 18 -23.47 -1.23 -22.27
CA ASP A 18 -23.86 -2.64 -22.28
C ASP A 18 -23.34 -3.38 -21.04
N GLU A 19 -24.20 -4.25 -20.48
CA GLU A 19 -23.84 -5.20 -19.43
C GLU A 19 -23.92 -6.64 -19.94
N ILE A 20 -22.77 -7.31 -19.94
CA ILE A 20 -22.60 -8.68 -20.42
C ILE A 20 -22.40 -9.60 -19.22
N ARG A 21 -23.39 -10.46 -18.97
CA ARG A 21 -23.40 -11.38 -17.82
C ARG A 21 -23.05 -12.80 -18.23
N LEU A 22 -22.03 -13.38 -17.58
CA LEU A 22 -21.74 -14.82 -17.66
C LEU A 22 -22.41 -15.54 -16.48
N ALA A 23 -23.23 -16.54 -16.79
CA ALA A 23 -23.94 -17.33 -15.79
C ALA A 23 -22.97 -18.11 -14.92
N ASP A 24 -23.44 -18.51 -13.74
CA ASP A 24 -22.67 -19.34 -12.81
C ASP A 24 -22.17 -20.62 -13.49
N GLY A 25 -20.92 -21.01 -13.23
CA GLY A 25 -20.32 -22.16 -13.88
C GLY A 25 -18.80 -22.12 -13.89
N SER A 26 -18.19 -23.18 -14.45
CA SER A 26 -16.74 -23.30 -14.61
C SER A 26 -16.40 -23.40 -16.09
N TYR A 27 -15.62 -22.45 -16.58
CA TYR A 27 -15.36 -22.22 -18.00
C TYR A 27 -13.87 -22.35 -18.31
N SER A 28 -13.51 -23.31 -19.16
CA SER A 28 -12.12 -23.54 -19.58
C SER A 28 -11.76 -22.68 -20.78
N ALA A 29 -10.94 -21.65 -20.56
CA ALA A 29 -10.37 -20.82 -21.61
C ALA A 29 -9.03 -21.42 -22.11
N GLY A 30 -9.05 -21.93 -23.34
CA GLY A 30 -7.85 -22.32 -24.09
C GLY A 30 -7.23 -21.17 -24.89
N SER A 31 -8.01 -20.12 -25.14
CA SER A 31 -7.61 -18.87 -25.80
C SER A 31 -8.10 -17.68 -24.98
N ALA A 32 -7.47 -16.51 -25.17
CA ALA A 32 -7.77 -15.31 -24.40
C ALA A 32 -9.20 -14.81 -24.71
N ILE A 33 -9.92 -14.42 -23.66
CA ILE A 33 -11.22 -13.72 -23.76
C ILE A 33 -10.90 -12.25 -24.02
N ALA A 34 -10.98 -11.85 -25.29
CA ALA A 34 -10.47 -10.56 -25.74
C ALA A 34 -11.47 -9.44 -25.48
N ILE A 35 -11.01 -8.39 -24.80
CA ILE A 35 -11.74 -7.15 -24.54
C ILE A 35 -11.17 -6.08 -25.49
N LYS A 36 -11.91 -5.79 -26.55
CA LYS A 36 -11.51 -4.89 -27.65
C LYS A 36 -12.38 -3.65 -27.77
N ARG A 37 -13.50 -3.61 -27.04
CA ARG A 37 -14.49 -2.53 -27.08
C ARG A 37 -14.29 -1.60 -25.89
N SER A 38 -14.66 -0.35 -26.09
CA SER A 38 -14.58 0.71 -25.08
C SER A 38 -15.96 1.23 -24.76
N GLY A 39 -16.19 1.53 -23.49
CA GLY A 39 -17.33 2.33 -23.06
C GLY A 39 -17.01 3.82 -23.16
N THR A 40 -17.78 4.61 -22.41
CA THR A 40 -17.50 6.04 -22.16
C THR A 40 -17.53 6.31 -20.66
N ALA A 41 -17.06 7.49 -20.25
CA ALA A 41 -17.10 7.91 -18.84
C ALA A 41 -18.50 7.79 -18.21
N ASN A 42 -19.56 8.07 -18.97
CA ASN A 42 -20.95 8.04 -18.49
C ASN A 42 -21.66 6.71 -18.78
N ALA A 43 -21.07 5.84 -19.60
CA ALA A 43 -21.67 4.57 -20.02
C ALA A 43 -20.55 3.54 -20.24
N PRO A 44 -19.94 3.01 -19.15
CA PRO A 44 -18.92 1.99 -19.26
C PRO A 44 -19.51 0.67 -19.78
N ILE A 45 -18.69 -0.14 -20.45
CA ILE A 45 -19.06 -1.53 -20.76
C ILE A 45 -18.80 -2.37 -19.52
N THR A 46 -19.80 -3.11 -19.04
CA THR A 46 -19.64 -4.00 -17.88
C THR A 46 -19.61 -5.45 -18.32
N ILE A 47 -18.50 -6.14 -18.07
CA ILE A 47 -18.35 -7.58 -18.25
C ILE A 47 -18.36 -8.18 -16.85
N THR A 48 -19.38 -8.97 -16.51
CA THR A 48 -19.62 -9.40 -15.13
C THR A 48 -20.00 -10.89 -15.03
N ALA A 49 -19.62 -11.52 -13.92
CA ALA A 49 -20.30 -12.72 -13.46
C ALA A 49 -21.76 -12.38 -13.09
N GLU A 50 -22.68 -13.34 -13.25
CA GLU A 50 -24.07 -13.21 -12.82
C GLU A 50 -24.16 -13.05 -11.30
N HIS A 51 -23.51 -13.95 -10.55
CA HIS A 51 -23.26 -13.82 -9.13
C HIS A 51 -21.75 -13.73 -8.84
N VAL A 52 -21.35 -12.82 -7.96
CA VAL A 52 -19.93 -12.60 -7.59
C VAL A 52 -19.30 -13.90 -7.10
N GLY A 53 -18.17 -14.28 -7.71
CA GLY A 53 -17.38 -15.47 -7.39
C GLY A 53 -17.95 -16.79 -7.94
N LYS A 54 -19.08 -16.77 -8.66
CA LYS A 54 -19.75 -18.00 -9.15
C LYS A 54 -19.48 -18.34 -10.61
N ALA A 55 -18.98 -17.40 -11.40
CA ALA A 55 -18.45 -17.68 -12.74
C ALA A 55 -16.92 -17.83 -12.68
N GLU A 56 -16.44 -19.05 -12.81
CA GLU A 56 -15.02 -19.41 -12.76
C GLU A 56 -14.41 -19.48 -14.16
N ILE A 57 -13.31 -18.75 -14.38
CA ILE A 57 -12.47 -18.84 -15.57
C ILE A 57 -11.21 -19.64 -15.21
N LYS A 58 -11.06 -20.81 -15.83
CA LYS A 58 -9.91 -21.71 -15.68
C LYS A 58 -9.25 -22.00 -17.03
N GLY A 59 -8.18 -22.79 -17.04
CA GLY A 59 -7.48 -23.19 -18.25
C GLY A 59 -6.11 -22.53 -18.38
N SER A 60 -5.62 -22.36 -19.60
CA SER A 60 -4.29 -21.80 -19.86
C SER A 60 -4.25 -20.28 -19.76
N THR A 61 -5.40 -19.60 -19.89
CA THR A 61 -5.49 -18.14 -19.95
C THR A 61 -6.85 -17.62 -19.47
N GLY A 62 -7.11 -16.31 -19.57
CA GLY A 62 -8.33 -15.64 -19.15
C GLY A 62 -8.63 -14.38 -19.96
N PHE A 63 -9.09 -13.32 -19.29
CA PHE A 63 -9.40 -12.03 -19.94
C PHE A 63 -8.14 -11.30 -20.38
N SER A 64 -8.21 -10.65 -21.54
CA SER A 64 -7.12 -9.85 -22.10
C SER A 64 -7.65 -8.54 -22.66
N PHE A 65 -7.17 -7.41 -22.11
CA PHE A 65 -7.50 -6.08 -22.59
C PHE A 65 -6.62 -5.69 -23.78
N SER A 66 -7.22 -5.06 -24.78
CA SER A 66 -6.49 -4.42 -25.89
C SER A 66 -6.00 -3.04 -25.48
N SER A 67 -4.92 -2.54 -26.11
CA SER A 67 -4.30 -1.24 -25.79
C SER A 67 -5.22 -0.03 -25.87
N GLY A 68 -6.33 -0.10 -26.60
CA GLY A 68 -7.32 1.00 -26.68
C GLY A 68 -8.63 0.76 -25.93
N ALA A 69 -8.73 -0.35 -25.18
CA ALA A 69 -9.95 -0.66 -24.42
C ALA A 69 -10.01 0.22 -23.17
N SER A 70 -10.98 1.13 -23.11
CA SER A 70 -11.15 2.10 -22.03
C SER A 70 -12.58 2.10 -21.51
N HIS A 71 -12.77 2.55 -20.26
CA HIS A 71 -14.09 2.57 -19.60
C HIS A 71 -14.78 1.19 -19.59
N VAL A 72 -14.02 0.14 -19.29
CA VAL A 72 -14.53 -1.22 -19.12
C VAL A 72 -14.47 -1.62 -17.64
N VAL A 73 -15.57 -2.18 -17.14
CA VAL A 73 -15.65 -2.78 -15.81
C VAL A 73 -15.60 -4.30 -15.94
N LEU A 74 -14.55 -4.94 -15.42
CA LEU A 74 -14.46 -6.39 -15.29
C LEU A 74 -14.82 -6.77 -13.85
N ARG A 75 -15.95 -7.45 -13.65
CA ARG A 75 -16.54 -7.64 -12.32
C ARG A 75 -16.87 -9.07 -11.95
N GLY A 76 -16.56 -9.45 -10.70
CA GLY A 76 -17.21 -10.59 -10.06
C GLY A 76 -16.69 -11.98 -10.45
N PHE A 77 -15.68 -12.10 -11.31
CA PHE A 77 -15.19 -13.40 -11.78
C PHE A 77 -14.25 -14.08 -10.77
N LYS A 78 -14.29 -15.40 -10.75
CA LYS A 78 -13.30 -16.24 -10.07
C LYS A 78 -12.24 -16.69 -11.08
N LEU A 79 -11.00 -16.23 -10.94
CA LEU A 79 -9.91 -16.51 -11.88
C LEU A 79 -9.00 -17.60 -11.32
N ARG A 80 -8.89 -18.72 -12.05
CA ARG A 80 -8.16 -19.95 -11.69
C ARG A 80 -7.42 -20.53 -12.91
N HIS A 81 -6.67 -19.71 -13.62
CA HIS A 81 -5.99 -20.08 -14.87
C HIS A 81 -4.47 -19.87 -14.82
N GLY A 82 -3.76 -20.41 -15.82
CA GLY A 82 -2.31 -20.32 -15.96
C GLY A 82 -1.77 -19.00 -16.54
N GLY A 83 -2.62 -18.16 -17.13
CA GLY A 83 -2.24 -16.85 -17.67
C GLY A 83 -2.13 -15.75 -16.60
N SER A 84 -1.95 -14.51 -17.05
CA SER A 84 -2.00 -13.28 -16.25
C SER A 84 -3.12 -12.35 -16.74
N LEU A 85 -3.47 -11.36 -15.92
CA LEU A 85 -4.39 -10.29 -16.28
C LEU A 85 -3.61 -8.98 -16.44
N SER A 86 -3.85 -8.25 -17.53
CA SER A 86 -3.14 -6.99 -17.79
C SER A 86 -4.09 -5.94 -18.36
N VAL A 87 -4.00 -4.72 -17.83
CA VAL A 87 -4.50 -3.51 -18.49
C VAL A 87 -3.32 -2.86 -19.20
N PRO A 88 -3.26 -2.89 -20.54
CA PRO A 88 -2.13 -2.37 -21.31
C PRO A 88 -2.07 -0.83 -21.31
N VAL A 89 -0.91 -0.30 -21.70
CA VAL A 89 -0.74 1.13 -22.00
C VAL A 89 -1.78 1.56 -23.03
N GLY A 90 -2.42 2.70 -22.79
CA GLY A 90 -3.51 3.26 -23.62
C GLY A 90 -4.92 2.85 -23.18
N GLY A 91 -5.07 1.78 -22.39
CA GLY A 91 -6.36 1.35 -21.86
C GLY A 91 -6.68 2.08 -20.56
N THR A 92 -7.41 3.19 -20.64
CA THR A 92 -7.61 4.11 -19.50
C THR A 92 -8.98 3.97 -18.86
N HIS A 93 -9.11 4.40 -17.60
CA HIS A 93 -10.39 4.42 -16.86
C HIS A 93 -11.08 3.04 -16.78
N ASN A 94 -10.29 1.96 -16.78
CA ASN A 94 -10.79 0.62 -16.60
C ASN A 94 -10.94 0.31 -15.11
N ARG A 95 -11.90 -0.54 -14.76
CA ARG A 95 -12.12 -0.98 -13.39
C ARG A 95 -12.12 -2.50 -13.29
N LEU A 96 -11.26 -3.04 -12.44
CA LEU A 96 -11.16 -4.46 -12.14
C LEU A 96 -11.64 -4.64 -10.70
N THR A 97 -12.84 -5.20 -10.53
CA THR A 97 -13.53 -5.18 -9.24
C THR A 97 -14.19 -6.49 -8.85
N ARG A 98 -14.23 -6.79 -7.55
CA ARG A 98 -14.89 -7.99 -7.01
C ARG A 98 -14.38 -9.30 -7.62
N LEU A 99 -13.11 -9.35 -8.01
CA LEU A 99 -12.46 -10.54 -8.56
C LEU A 99 -11.93 -11.43 -7.42
N ASP A 100 -12.08 -12.75 -7.58
CA ASP A 100 -11.38 -13.74 -6.75
C ASP A 100 -10.24 -14.35 -7.58
N VAL A 101 -9.00 -13.96 -7.28
CA VAL A 101 -7.81 -14.25 -8.09
C VAL A 101 -6.89 -15.23 -7.38
N GLN A 102 -6.65 -16.37 -8.02
CA GLN A 102 -5.61 -17.33 -7.66
C GLN A 102 -5.11 -17.99 -8.94
N LEU A 103 -4.13 -17.36 -9.58
CA LEU A 103 -3.56 -17.82 -10.85
C LEU A 103 -2.40 -18.79 -10.60
N THR A 104 -2.03 -19.58 -11.61
CA THR A 104 -0.93 -20.56 -11.49
C THR A 104 0.30 -20.20 -12.32
N GLY A 105 0.20 -19.19 -13.19
CA GLY A 105 1.32 -18.69 -13.97
C GLY A 105 2.42 -18.07 -13.09
N GLY A 106 3.67 -18.18 -13.54
CA GLY A 106 4.79 -17.43 -12.98
C GLY A 106 4.69 -15.92 -13.29
N GLY A 107 5.59 -15.12 -12.73
CA GLY A 107 5.61 -13.67 -12.97
C GLY A 107 4.43 -12.94 -12.31
N ASN A 108 4.04 -11.77 -12.79
CA ASN A 108 3.01 -10.95 -12.12
C ASN A 108 1.61 -11.48 -12.45
N TRP A 109 0.72 -11.63 -11.45
CA TRP A 109 -0.66 -12.08 -11.70
C TRP A 109 -1.51 -10.99 -12.36
N VAL A 110 -1.45 -9.77 -11.84
CA VAL A 110 -2.14 -8.60 -12.39
C VAL A 110 -1.11 -7.51 -12.69
N THR A 111 -1.17 -6.91 -13.89
CA THR A 111 -0.34 -5.76 -14.27
C THR A 111 -1.21 -4.61 -14.78
N LEU A 112 -1.08 -3.43 -14.16
CA LEU A 112 -1.79 -2.21 -14.56
C LEU A 112 -0.80 -1.25 -15.20
N ASN A 113 -0.90 -1.10 -16.53
CA ASN A 113 -0.10 -0.16 -17.31
C ASN A 113 -0.92 1.03 -17.83
N GLY A 114 -2.24 0.95 -17.77
CA GLY A 114 -3.15 2.00 -18.20
C GLY A 114 -3.43 3.02 -17.10
N ASP A 115 -3.49 4.29 -17.49
CA ASP A 115 -3.83 5.40 -16.60
C ASP A 115 -5.26 5.29 -16.07
N ASP A 116 -5.50 5.90 -14.91
CA ASP A 116 -6.83 6.02 -14.29
C ASP A 116 -7.51 4.66 -14.04
N THR A 117 -6.72 3.59 -13.96
CA THR A 117 -7.23 2.24 -13.66
C THR A 117 -7.60 2.14 -12.18
N GLU A 118 -8.79 1.64 -11.91
CA GLU A 118 -9.28 1.32 -10.56
C GLU A 118 -9.22 -0.20 -10.34
N PHE A 119 -8.55 -0.62 -9.28
CA PHE A 119 -8.43 -2.01 -8.88
C PHE A 119 -8.94 -2.16 -7.45
N ASP A 120 -10.17 -2.64 -7.30
CA ASP A 120 -10.87 -2.54 -6.02
C ASP A 120 -11.71 -3.76 -5.62
N HIS A 121 -11.89 -3.96 -4.31
CA HIS A 121 -12.73 -5.05 -3.78
C HIS A 121 -12.32 -6.43 -4.30
N ASN A 122 -11.05 -6.67 -4.64
CA ASN A 122 -10.60 -7.97 -5.12
C ASN A 122 -10.01 -8.80 -3.96
N VAL A 123 -9.95 -10.12 -4.13
CA VAL A 123 -9.08 -10.99 -3.32
C VAL A 123 -8.00 -11.59 -4.19
N LEU A 124 -6.74 -11.49 -3.76
CA LEU A 124 -5.60 -12.17 -4.38
C LEU A 124 -4.97 -13.07 -3.32
N GLN A 125 -4.94 -14.37 -3.58
CA GLN A 125 -4.67 -15.32 -2.51
C GLN A 125 -3.86 -16.55 -2.90
N ASN A 126 -3.15 -17.12 -1.91
CA ASN A 126 -2.51 -18.43 -1.97
C ASN A 126 -1.43 -18.54 -3.05
N ARG A 127 -0.60 -17.51 -3.18
CA ARG A 127 0.58 -17.55 -4.05
C ARG A 127 1.78 -18.09 -3.29
N THR A 128 2.45 -19.09 -3.87
CA THR A 128 3.66 -19.70 -3.29
C THR A 128 4.89 -19.63 -4.22
N THR A 129 4.73 -19.04 -5.42
CA THR A 129 5.74 -18.99 -6.49
C THR A 129 6.26 -17.57 -6.68
N GLN A 130 7.47 -17.45 -7.25
CA GLN A 130 8.08 -16.15 -7.56
C GLN A 130 7.16 -15.29 -8.45
N GLY A 131 7.05 -14.01 -8.11
CA GLY A 131 6.29 -12.97 -8.79
C GLY A 131 5.33 -12.23 -7.84
N VAL A 132 4.79 -11.11 -8.28
CA VAL A 132 3.89 -10.28 -7.44
C VAL A 132 2.42 -10.56 -7.69
N PHE A 133 1.56 -10.27 -6.70
CA PHE A 133 0.12 -10.29 -6.95
C PHE A 133 -0.27 -9.15 -7.92
N LEU A 134 0.17 -7.93 -7.63
CA LEU A 134 -0.18 -6.74 -8.40
C LEU A 134 1.07 -5.92 -8.75
N GLN A 135 1.25 -5.63 -10.03
CA GLN A 135 2.22 -4.66 -10.55
C GLN A 135 1.48 -3.43 -11.09
N VAL A 136 1.94 -2.23 -10.74
CA VAL A 136 1.64 -1.00 -11.48
C VAL A 136 2.92 -0.54 -12.16
N LEU A 137 2.89 -0.26 -13.47
CA LEU A 137 4.12 0.07 -14.21
C LEU A 137 3.95 1.23 -15.18
N GLY A 138 3.16 1.09 -16.24
CA GLY A 138 3.05 2.10 -17.29
C GLY A 138 4.08 1.94 -18.41
N PRO A 139 4.27 2.94 -19.27
CA PRO A 139 5.20 2.86 -20.40
C PRO A 139 6.67 2.98 -19.93
N ALA A 140 7.61 2.58 -20.78
CA ALA A 140 9.03 2.40 -20.41
C ALA A 140 9.76 3.63 -19.81
N LYS A 141 9.27 4.84 -20.08
CA LYS A 141 9.84 6.11 -19.57
C LYS A 141 8.79 6.97 -18.87
N ASP A 142 7.83 6.32 -18.22
CA ASP A 142 6.85 7.00 -17.39
C ASP A 142 6.23 6.03 -16.37
N MET A 143 5.22 6.47 -15.63
CA MET A 143 4.36 5.63 -14.83
C MET A 143 2.91 5.68 -15.31
N ALA A 144 2.15 4.59 -15.07
CA ALA A 144 0.70 4.66 -15.15
C ALA A 144 0.18 5.69 -14.14
N LYS A 145 -0.63 6.65 -14.60
CA LYS A 145 -1.05 7.82 -13.82
C LYS A 145 -2.33 7.54 -13.05
N ARG A 146 -2.42 8.06 -11.81
CA ARG A 146 -3.66 8.10 -11.00
C ARG A 146 -4.34 6.74 -10.82
N VAL A 147 -3.56 5.66 -10.83
CA VAL A 147 -4.06 4.31 -10.53
C VAL A 147 -4.53 4.26 -9.08
N LYS A 148 -5.73 3.71 -8.87
CA LYS A 148 -6.34 3.54 -7.55
C LYS A 148 -6.41 2.07 -7.19
N VAL A 149 -5.84 1.70 -6.06
CA VAL A 149 -5.84 0.34 -5.52
C VAL A 149 -6.48 0.37 -4.14
N HIS A 150 -7.74 -0.07 -4.02
CA HIS A 150 -8.41 0.03 -2.72
C HIS A 150 -9.39 -1.08 -2.35
N HIS A 151 -9.56 -1.28 -1.04
CA HIS A 151 -10.50 -2.28 -0.51
C HIS A 151 -10.19 -3.71 -0.98
N ASN A 152 -8.95 -4.01 -1.35
CA ASN A 152 -8.53 -5.35 -1.76
C ASN A 152 -8.05 -6.17 -0.56
N TYR A 153 -8.22 -7.49 -0.66
CA TYR A 153 -7.70 -8.46 0.28
C TYR A 153 -6.52 -9.23 -0.35
N PHE A 154 -5.30 -8.98 0.14
CA PHE A 154 -4.10 -9.72 -0.23
C PHE A 154 -3.79 -10.73 0.87
N SER A 155 -3.87 -12.01 0.56
CA SER A 155 -3.83 -13.07 1.57
C SER A 155 -2.89 -14.21 1.22
N ASN A 156 -2.14 -14.69 2.21
CA ASN A 156 -1.36 -15.93 2.09
C ASN A 156 -0.43 -15.90 0.87
N HIS A 157 0.39 -14.86 0.81
CA HIS A 157 1.51 -14.80 -0.12
C HIS A 157 2.72 -15.41 0.59
N GLY A 158 3.17 -16.56 0.14
CA GLY A 158 4.43 -17.16 0.56
C GLY A 158 5.39 -17.24 -0.62
N PHE A 159 6.68 -17.14 -0.35
CA PHE A 159 7.72 -17.44 -1.33
C PHE A 159 9.01 -17.66 -0.55
N THR A 160 9.71 -18.75 -0.85
CA THR A 160 10.92 -19.14 -0.11
C THR A 160 12.19 -18.52 -0.68
N GLY A 161 12.10 -17.87 -1.85
CA GLY A 161 13.23 -17.12 -2.41
C GLY A 161 13.44 -15.79 -1.70
N SER A 162 14.52 -15.10 -2.08
CA SER A 162 14.96 -13.87 -1.41
C SER A 162 14.38 -12.57 -1.98
N ASN A 163 13.85 -12.59 -3.21
CA ASN A 163 13.35 -11.40 -3.90
C ASN A 163 12.26 -11.74 -4.91
N GLY A 164 11.28 -10.85 -5.06
CA GLY A 164 10.25 -10.93 -6.09
C GLY A 164 8.97 -11.59 -5.62
N GLY A 165 8.69 -11.58 -4.32
CA GLY A 165 7.44 -12.05 -3.72
C GLY A 165 6.59 -10.93 -3.14
N GLU A 166 6.70 -9.70 -3.67
CA GLU A 166 5.95 -8.56 -3.14
C GLU A 166 4.43 -8.72 -3.39
N SER A 167 3.57 -8.29 -2.46
CA SER A 167 2.11 -8.31 -2.74
C SER A 167 1.76 -7.24 -3.77
N ILE A 168 2.26 -6.01 -3.58
CA ILE A 168 2.18 -4.93 -4.57
C ILE A 168 3.58 -4.47 -4.92
N ARG A 169 3.85 -4.32 -6.21
CA ARG A 169 5.00 -3.56 -6.72
C ARG A 169 4.52 -2.39 -7.57
N PHE A 170 4.83 -1.17 -7.14
CA PHE A 170 4.38 0.07 -7.76
C PHE A 170 5.56 0.79 -8.43
N GLY A 171 5.84 0.40 -9.67
CA GLY A 171 7.00 0.83 -10.46
C GLY A 171 8.14 -0.20 -10.46
N LEU A 172 9.31 0.24 -10.91
CA LEU A 172 10.59 -0.48 -10.95
C LEU A 172 11.72 0.52 -10.72
N SER A 173 12.94 0.05 -10.47
CA SER A 173 14.09 0.94 -10.21
C SER A 173 14.28 2.00 -11.32
N HIS A 174 14.16 1.61 -12.60
CA HIS A 174 14.25 2.53 -13.74
C HIS A 174 13.04 3.45 -13.93
N HIS A 175 12.00 3.31 -13.11
CA HIS A 175 10.84 4.21 -13.08
C HIS A 175 10.85 5.16 -11.89
N GLN A 176 11.87 5.08 -11.03
CA GLN A 176 11.85 5.71 -9.71
C GLN A 176 11.58 7.23 -9.73
N LYS A 177 12.10 7.95 -10.74
CA LYS A 177 11.94 9.41 -10.84
C LYS A 177 10.65 9.85 -11.52
N TYR A 178 9.83 8.94 -12.05
CA TYR A 178 8.56 9.29 -12.68
C TYR A 178 7.43 9.35 -11.65
N SER A 179 6.67 10.43 -11.67
CA SER A 179 5.49 10.65 -10.83
C SER A 179 4.33 9.76 -11.29
N ALA A 180 3.80 8.90 -10.42
CA ALA A 180 2.61 8.14 -10.75
C ALA A 180 1.32 8.82 -10.27
N GLY A 181 1.34 9.53 -9.14
CA GLY A 181 0.11 10.06 -8.53
C GLY A 181 -0.86 8.95 -8.13
N GLY A 182 -0.36 7.73 -7.89
CA GLY A 182 -1.16 6.57 -7.55
C GLY A 182 -1.58 6.55 -6.08
N VAL A 183 -2.69 5.89 -5.79
CA VAL A 183 -3.23 5.74 -4.43
C VAL A 183 -3.40 4.26 -4.10
N VAL A 184 -2.81 3.84 -2.98
CA VAL A 184 -3.03 2.51 -2.40
C VAL A 184 -3.68 2.69 -1.04
N GLU A 185 -4.99 2.44 -0.95
CA GLU A 185 -5.76 2.74 0.26
C GLU A 185 -6.77 1.70 0.71
N TYR A 186 -7.04 1.61 2.02
CA TYR A 186 -8.03 0.70 2.58
C TYR A 186 -7.85 -0.78 2.18
N ASN A 187 -6.62 -1.24 1.91
CA ASN A 187 -6.35 -2.64 1.61
C ASN A 187 -5.96 -3.41 2.87
N LEU A 188 -6.33 -4.68 2.94
CA LEU A 188 -5.91 -5.61 3.99
C LEU A 188 -4.88 -6.59 3.45
N PHE A 189 -3.76 -6.68 4.16
CA PHE A 189 -2.70 -7.66 3.91
C PHE A 189 -2.62 -8.61 5.12
N GLU A 190 -2.84 -9.90 4.88
CA GLU A 190 -2.68 -10.96 5.87
C GLU A 190 -1.76 -12.05 5.35
N LYS A 191 -0.74 -12.43 6.11
CA LYS A 191 0.28 -13.40 5.67
C LYS A 191 0.89 -12.98 4.32
N ALA A 192 1.21 -11.68 4.20
CA ALA A 192 2.01 -11.15 3.10
C ALA A 192 3.49 -11.43 3.37
N ASP A 193 3.86 -12.70 3.24
CA ASP A 193 5.16 -13.27 3.63
C ASP A 193 6.04 -13.63 2.43
N GLY A 194 5.61 -13.34 1.20
CA GLY A 194 6.37 -13.64 -0.02
C GLY A 194 7.69 -12.89 -0.12
N ASP A 195 7.75 -11.69 0.47
CA ASP A 195 8.93 -10.84 0.51
C ASP A 195 8.97 -10.08 1.85
N SER A 196 10.10 -9.43 2.12
CA SER A 196 10.18 -8.38 3.13
C SER A 196 9.36 -7.13 2.76
N GLU A 197 8.96 -6.98 1.50
CA GLU A 197 8.15 -5.88 0.99
C GLU A 197 6.71 -6.35 0.70
N ALA A 198 5.73 -6.04 1.56
CA ALA A 198 4.32 -6.27 1.24
C ALA A 198 3.86 -5.29 0.16
N ILE A 199 4.18 -4.01 0.34
CA ILE A 199 4.00 -2.95 -0.65
C ILE A 199 5.37 -2.38 -0.98
N SER A 200 5.83 -2.55 -2.22
CA SER A 200 7.11 -2.04 -2.71
C SER A 200 6.86 -0.89 -3.70
N VAL A 201 7.10 0.34 -3.26
CA VAL A 201 6.96 1.53 -4.10
C VAL A 201 8.30 1.86 -4.73
N LYS A 202 8.32 1.92 -6.06
CA LYS A 202 9.50 2.13 -6.91
C LYS A 202 9.20 3.21 -7.97
N SER A 203 8.55 4.28 -7.53
CA SER A 203 8.09 5.44 -8.32
C SER A 203 7.81 6.61 -7.39
N SER A 204 7.58 7.81 -7.95
CA SER A 204 7.42 9.05 -7.16
C SER A 204 5.96 9.51 -7.02
N ASP A 205 5.73 10.38 -6.04
CA ASP A 205 4.47 11.10 -5.82
C ASP A 205 3.24 10.19 -5.61
N ASN A 206 3.43 9.09 -4.88
CA ASN A 206 2.35 8.15 -4.52
C ASN A 206 1.77 8.45 -3.14
N VAL A 207 0.54 7.98 -2.90
CA VAL A 207 -0.11 8.03 -1.59
C VAL A 207 -0.45 6.62 -1.13
N ILE A 208 0.14 6.18 -0.02
CA ILE A 208 -0.08 4.87 0.59
C ILE A 208 -0.75 5.08 1.94
N ARG A 209 -2.06 4.88 2.01
CA ARG A 209 -2.81 5.32 3.19
C ARG A 209 -3.89 4.38 3.67
N TYR A 210 -4.17 4.44 4.96
CA TYR A 210 -5.29 3.74 5.56
C TYR A 210 -5.32 2.20 5.37
N ASN A 211 -4.20 1.59 4.97
CA ASN A 211 -4.09 0.14 4.82
C ASN A 211 -3.92 -0.53 6.19
N THR A 212 -4.27 -1.82 6.28
CA THR A 212 -3.95 -2.68 7.42
C THR A 212 -3.02 -3.80 6.98
N ILE A 213 -1.87 -3.93 7.64
CA ILE A 213 -0.98 -5.08 7.49
C ILE A 213 -0.89 -5.80 8.83
N ARG A 214 -1.29 -7.08 8.86
CA ARG A 214 -1.24 -7.91 10.07
C ARG A 214 -0.81 -9.33 9.73
N ASP A 215 -0.33 -10.06 10.74
CA ASP A 215 0.17 -11.43 10.58
C ASP A 215 1.11 -11.61 9.39
N SER A 216 1.92 -10.59 9.12
CA SER A 216 2.75 -10.49 7.92
C SER A 216 4.18 -10.11 8.29
N ARG A 217 5.13 -10.62 7.52
CA ARG A 217 6.54 -10.22 7.53
C ARG A 217 6.78 -9.01 6.64
N GLY A 218 6.01 -8.85 5.57
CA GLY A 218 6.19 -7.77 4.61
C GLY A 218 5.88 -6.38 5.18
N PHE A 219 6.69 -5.39 4.82
CA PHE A 219 6.59 -3.97 5.21
C PHE A 219 5.91 -3.14 4.12
N ILE A 220 5.50 -1.92 4.46
CA ILE A 220 5.40 -0.84 3.47
C ILE A 220 6.81 -0.34 3.20
N VAL A 221 7.29 -0.44 1.96
CA VAL A 221 8.64 -0.03 1.59
C VAL A 221 8.59 0.99 0.46
N LEU A 222 8.98 2.23 0.76
CA LEU A 222 9.36 3.21 -0.27
C LEU A 222 10.78 2.86 -0.72
N ARG A 223 10.84 1.93 -1.68
CA ARG A 223 12.08 1.26 -2.07
C ARG A 223 12.90 2.10 -3.05
N HIS A 224 12.22 2.81 -3.95
CA HIS A 224 12.81 3.82 -4.83
C HIS A 224 11.80 4.94 -5.12
N GLY A 225 12.31 6.08 -5.55
CA GLY A 225 11.53 7.26 -5.90
C GLY A 225 11.35 8.20 -4.72
N ASP A 226 10.65 9.30 -4.95
CA ASP A 226 10.66 10.46 -4.07
C ASP A 226 9.23 10.98 -3.83
N ARG A 227 9.05 11.87 -2.84
CA ARG A 227 7.82 12.67 -2.61
C ARG A 227 6.52 11.88 -2.37
N SER A 228 6.62 10.58 -2.07
CA SER A 228 5.47 9.78 -1.65
C SER A 228 5.03 10.09 -0.20
N VAL A 229 3.74 9.90 0.06
CA VAL A 229 3.10 10.06 1.38
C VAL A 229 2.66 8.68 1.89
N VAL A 230 3.01 8.37 3.14
CA VAL A 230 2.56 7.18 3.87
C VAL A 230 1.79 7.65 5.10
N GLU A 231 0.46 7.58 5.06
CA GLU A 231 -0.39 8.16 6.11
C GLU A 231 -1.42 7.19 6.71
N GLY A 232 -1.64 7.26 8.02
CA GLY A 232 -2.80 6.59 8.64
C GLY A 232 -2.82 5.07 8.51
N ASN A 233 -1.70 4.41 8.20
CA ASN A 233 -1.68 2.95 8.07
C ASN A 233 -1.66 2.30 9.46
N ILE A 234 -2.27 1.10 9.57
CA ILE A 234 -2.25 0.27 10.78
C ILE A 234 -1.36 -0.96 10.52
N LEU A 235 -0.21 -1.02 11.17
CA LEU A 235 0.80 -2.07 10.98
C LEU A 235 0.95 -2.85 12.28
N LEU A 236 0.70 -4.16 12.24
CA LEU A 236 0.65 -5.01 13.41
C LEU A 236 1.64 -6.18 13.32
N GLY A 237 2.24 -6.53 14.45
CA GLY A 237 3.06 -7.72 14.61
C GLY A 237 4.49 -7.52 14.09
N ARG A 238 4.86 -8.20 12.99
CA ARG A 238 6.24 -8.23 12.48
C ARG A 238 6.50 -7.24 11.34
N SER A 239 5.49 -6.45 10.97
CA SER A 239 5.51 -5.48 9.88
C SER A 239 5.86 -4.07 10.39
N GLY A 240 6.04 -3.15 9.46
CA GLY A 240 6.38 -1.76 9.73
C GLY A 240 6.50 -0.96 8.43
N ILE A 241 7.23 0.16 8.51
CA ILE A 241 7.49 1.04 7.37
C ILE A 241 8.99 1.14 7.17
N ARG A 242 9.46 1.06 5.93
CA ARG A 242 10.83 1.39 5.53
C ARG A 242 10.80 2.37 4.37
N PHE A 243 11.73 3.32 4.35
CA PHE A 243 11.82 4.26 3.23
C PHE A 243 13.26 4.60 2.87
N HIS A 244 13.44 4.87 1.59
CA HIS A 244 14.65 5.38 0.92
C HIS A 244 14.24 6.58 0.07
N GLY A 245 15.20 7.36 -0.41
CA GLY A 245 14.90 8.52 -1.27
C GLY A 245 14.31 9.71 -0.51
N ASN A 246 13.77 10.66 -1.27
CA ASN A 246 13.70 12.04 -0.81
C ASN A 246 12.29 12.55 -0.57
N ASP A 247 12.18 13.57 0.28
CA ASP A 247 11.00 14.44 0.40
C ASP A 247 9.70 13.67 0.75
N HIS A 248 9.83 12.48 1.36
CA HIS A 248 8.70 11.67 1.81
C HIS A 248 8.04 12.26 3.06
N LYS A 249 6.76 11.93 3.24
CA LYS A 249 5.99 12.23 4.45
C LYS A 249 5.45 10.94 5.03
N ILE A 250 5.91 10.58 6.22
CA ILE A 250 5.48 9.39 6.95
C ILE A 250 4.73 9.86 8.19
N VAL A 251 3.41 9.94 8.11
CA VAL A 251 2.60 10.64 9.12
C VAL A 251 1.39 9.88 9.63
N ASN A 252 0.98 10.10 10.87
CA ASN A 252 -0.26 9.53 11.43
C ASN A 252 -0.35 7.99 11.35
N ASN A 253 0.77 7.28 11.21
CA ASN A 253 0.75 5.82 11.15
C ASN A 253 0.72 5.24 12.57
N TYR A 254 -0.07 4.18 12.73
CA TYR A 254 -0.09 3.35 13.92
C TYR A 254 0.73 2.09 13.67
N VAL A 255 1.82 1.91 14.40
CA VAL A 255 2.69 0.74 14.29
C VAL A 255 2.78 0.05 15.64
N HIS A 256 2.18 -1.12 15.76
CA HIS A 256 2.33 -1.99 16.93
C HIS A 256 3.22 -3.17 16.57
N THR A 257 4.50 -3.07 16.88
CA THR A 257 5.52 -4.07 16.53
C THR A 257 5.82 -5.02 17.69
N THR A 258 5.77 -6.32 17.43
CA THR A 258 6.14 -7.39 18.37
C THR A 258 7.43 -8.10 17.95
N ALA A 259 7.94 -7.80 16.76
CA ALA A 259 9.24 -8.25 16.25
C ALA A 259 9.67 -7.35 15.09
N ASN A 260 10.97 -7.32 14.77
CA ASN A 260 11.58 -6.37 13.81
C ASN A 260 11.48 -4.92 14.28
N ARG A 261 11.76 -3.95 13.40
CA ARG A 261 11.80 -2.51 13.70
C ARG A 261 10.50 -1.86 13.24
N GLY A 262 10.04 -0.81 13.93
CA GLY A 262 8.78 -0.12 13.62
C GLY A 262 8.84 0.69 12.33
N ILE A 263 9.52 1.84 12.36
CA ILE A 263 9.75 2.71 11.20
C ILE A 263 11.26 2.80 10.94
N VAL A 264 11.65 2.52 9.69
CA VAL A 264 13.04 2.34 9.30
C VAL A 264 13.45 3.38 8.26
N PHE A 265 14.41 4.22 8.64
CA PHE A 265 15.22 5.01 7.72
C PHE A 265 16.15 4.03 7.00
N GLY A 266 15.84 3.72 5.76
CA GLY A 266 16.54 2.73 4.96
C GLY A 266 18.00 3.10 4.70
N SER A 267 18.80 2.10 4.32
CA SER A 267 20.23 2.30 4.06
C SER A 267 20.47 3.26 2.91
N GLY A 268 21.43 4.18 3.07
CA GLY A 268 21.95 4.98 1.96
C GLY A 268 23.19 4.33 1.38
N ASN A 269 23.06 3.65 0.24
CA ASN A 269 24.20 3.23 -0.57
C ASN A 269 24.66 4.34 -1.50
N GLU A 270 23.77 5.30 -1.78
CA GLU A 270 24.00 6.46 -2.63
C GLU A 270 23.35 7.70 -2.02
N ALA A 271 23.76 8.89 -2.48
CA ALA A 271 23.08 10.14 -2.22
C ALA A 271 22.56 10.69 -3.56
N ASP A 272 21.24 10.62 -3.76
CA ASP A 272 20.54 11.14 -4.94
C ASP A 272 20.97 10.49 -6.27
N SER A 273 20.74 9.20 -6.39
CA SER A 273 21.04 8.45 -7.60
C SER A 273 20.14 8.82 -8.79
N GLY A 274 20.71 8.69 -9.99
CA GLY A 274 19.99 8.85 -11.24
C GLY A 274 18.97 7.74 -11.48
N PRO A 275 18.07 7.88 -12.47
CA PRO A 275 16.92 7.00 -12.66
C PRO A 275 17.30 5.52 -12.87
N ASP A 276 18.52 5.24 -13.31
CA ASP A 276 18.95 3.87 -13.66
C ASP A 276 19.55 3.08 -12.49
N SER A 277 19.78 3.70 -11.33
CA SER A 277 20.36 2.99 -10.18
C SER A 277 19.41 1.93 -9.64
N LYS A 278 19.99 0.80 -9.21
CA LYS A 278 19.31 -0.29 -8.50
C LYS A 278 19.63 -0.29 -7.00
N LEU A 279 20.54 0.58 -6.57
CA LEU A 279 20.90 0.73 -5.16
C LEU A 279 19.85 1.57 -4.43
N HIS A 280 20.17 1.97 -3.20
CA HIS A 280 19.27 2.71 -2.34
C HIS A 280 19.82 4.12 -2.09
N ASP A 281 19.01 5.12 -2.41
CA ASP A 281 19.25 6.49 -1.95
C ASP A 281 19.05 6.56 -0.44
N ARG A 282 19.93 7.28 0.25
CA ARG A 282 19.66 7.66 1.64
C ARG A 282 18.32 8.40 1.74
N PRO A 283 17.66 8.38 2.90
CA PRO A 283 16.62 9.36 3.18
C PRO A 283 17.17 10.79 3.19
N ASP A 284 16.57 11.70 2.41
CA ASP A 284 16.92 13.12 2.37
C ASP A 284 15.65 13.99 2.45
N ARG A 285 15.60 14.95 3.38
CA ARG A 285 14.42 15.82 3.63
C ARG A 285 13.11 15.07 3.91
N VAL A 286 13.21 13.87 4.45
CA VAL A 286 12.04 13.07 4.84
C VAL A 286 11.50 13.56 6.18
N VAL A 287 10.17 13.68 6.28
CA VAL A 287 9.50 13.98 7.56
C VAL A 287 8.76 12.76 8.07
N VAL A 288 9.09 12.36 9.30
CA VAL A 288 8.42 11.32 10.08
C VAL A 288 7.74 12.00 11.27
N ALA A 289 6.44 12.22 11.20
CA ALA A 289 5.74 13.01 12.21
C ALA A 289 4.37 12.46 12.63
N TYR A 290 3.98 12.69 13.89
CA TYR A 290 2.68 12.27 14.39
C TYR A 290 2.40 10.77 14.25
N ASN A 291 3.42 9.91 14.29
CA ASN A 291 3.21 8.47 14.31
C ASN A 291 3.11 7.99 15.77
N THR A 292 2.32 6.93 15.99
CA THR A 292 2.31 6.20 17.26
C THR A 292 2.95 4.84 17.02
N VAL A 293 4.13 4.62 17.63
CA VAL A 293 4.90 3.38 17.51
C VAL A 293 5.01 2.75 18.88
N VAL A 294 4.39 1.58 19.04
CA VAL A 294 4.38 0.79 20.27
C VAL A 294 5.04 -0.56 20.03
N GLY A 295 5.96 -1.00 20.90
CA GLY A 295 6.55 -2.33 20.72
C GLY A 295 7.66 -2.72 21.68
N THR A 296 8.27 -3.88 21.42
CA THR A 296 9.35 -4.45 22.26
C THR A 296 10.75 -4.28 21.67
N THR A 297 10.83 -3.71 20.47
CA THR A 297 12.03 -3.57 19.64
C THR A 297 12.28 -2.09 19.32
N ASP A 298 13.24 -1.82 18.43
CA ASP A 298 13.52 -0.46 17.98
C ASP A 298 12.28 0.17 17.32
N ALA A 299 11.74 1.23 17.92
CA ALA A 299 10.56 1.92 17.37
C ALA A 299 10.92 2.70 16.09
N ILE A 300 11.99 3.51 16.15
CA ILE A 300 12.62 4.16 14.99
C ILE A 300 14.03 3.62 14.83
N HIS A 301 14.41 3.24 13.61
CA HIS A 301 15.72 2.70 13.32
C HIS A 301 16.31 3.26 12.03
N GLY A 302 17.62 3.48 11.98
CA GLY A 302 18.35 3.73 10.74
C GLY A 302 19.23 2.54 10.36
N ASP A 303 19.04 1.99 9.16
CA ASP A 303 19.79 0.82 8.66
C ASP A 303 21.30 1.11 8.45
N GLY A 304 21.70 2.39 8.39
CA GLY A 304 23.08 2.79 8.11
C GLY A 304 23.38 2.88 6.62
N GLY A 305 24.47 2.25 6.17
CA GLY A 305 25.02 2.40 4.82
C GLY A 305 26.14 3.44 4.75
N ASP A 306 26.65 3.70 3.56
CA ASP A 306 27.74 4.67 3.34
C ASP A 306 27.25 6.11 3.53
N PHE A 307 26.03 6.39 3.06
CA PHE A 307 25.35 7.67 3.19
C PHE A 307 24.29 7.60 4.29
N LYS A 308 24.34 8.55 5.24
CA LYS A 308 23.42 8.62 6.38
C LYS A 308 22.22 9.50 6.04
N PRO A 309 21.06 9.30 6.70
CA PRO A 309 19.93 10.22 6.59
C PRO A 309 20.35 11.68 6.72
N LYS A 310 19.81 12.54 5.87
CA LYS A 310 20.19 13.96 5.81
C LYS A 310 18.96 14.88 5.80
N ASP A 311 19.03 16.01 6.49
CA ASP A 311 17.98 17.04 6.53
C ASP A 311 16.59 16.46 6.91
N CYS A 312 16.55 15.32 7.62
CA CYS A 312 15.31 14.65 7.96
C CYS A 312 14.72 15.21 9.25
N VAL A 313 13.43 14.96 9.48
CA VAL A 313 12.72 15.39 10.69
C VAL A 313 12.02 14.21 11.35
N LEU A 314 12.22 14.05 12.65
CA LEU A 314 11.45 13.16 13.51
C LEU A 314 10.70 14.01 14.55
N ALA A 315 9.41 14.25 14.32
CA ALA A 315 8.64 15.22 15.10
C ALA A 315 7.31 14.73 15.63
N ASN A 316 6.97 15.08 16.87
CA ASN A 316 5.64 14.82 17.44
C ASN A 316 5.19 13.35 17.37
N ASN A 317 6.11 12.39 17.45
CA ASN A 317 5.77 10.97 17.51
C ASN A 317 5.59 10.51 18.96
N ILE A 318 4.69 9.56 19.21
CA ILE A 318 4.67 8.78 20.45
C ILE A 318 5.46 7.49 20.20
N LEU A 319 6.55 7.32 20.95
CA LEU A 319 7.39 6.13 20.94
C LEU A 319 7.31 5.47 22.32
N GLN A 320 6.63 4.33 22.40
CA GLN A 320 6.45 3.59 23.65
C GLN A 320 6.90 2.16 23.52
N GLY A 321 7.75 1.68 24.42
CA GLY A 321 8.23 0.31 24.32
C GLY A 321 9.32 -0.05 25.30
N THR A 322 9.83 -1.28 25.21
CA THR A 322 10.93 -1.77 26.07
C THR A 322 12.27 -1.80 25.34
N GLY A 323 12.27 -1.73 24.01
CA GLY A 323 13.47 -1.61 23.18
C GLY A 323 14.02 -0.18 23.14
N LYS A 324 15.03 0.08 22.30
CA LYS A 324 15.45 1.47 22.04
C LYS A 324 14.33 2.18 21.29
N LEU A 325 13.97 3.39 21.68
CA LEU A 325 12.90 4.11 20.99
C LEU A 325 13.41 4.73 19.69
N VAL A 326 14.66 5.20 19.69
CA VAL A 326 15.37 5.61 18.47
C VAL A 326 16.76 4.96 18.45
N SER A 327 17.12 4.36 17.32
CA SER A 327 18.48 3.89 17.05
C SER A 327 18.94 4.42 15.69
N MET A 328 19.52 5.61 15.70
CA MET A 328 19.99 6.29 14.50
C MET A 328 21.53 6.14 14.35
N PRO A 329 22.06 5.83 13.16
CA PRO A 329 23.50 5.71 12.96
C PRO A 329 24.20 7.07 13.12
N GLY A 330 25.43 7.04 13.64
CA GLY A 330 26.26 8.25 13.77
C GLY A 330 26.48 8.95 12.42
N GLY A 331 26.51 10.28 12.44
CA GLY A 331 26.60 11.11 11.24
C GLY A 331 25.28 11.35 10.50
N SER A 332 24.16 10.83 11.02
CA SER A 332 22.83 11.19 10.51
C SER A 332 22.49 12.62 10.92
N ASP A 333 21.93 13.38 9.98
CA ASP A 333 21.39 14.71 10.20
C ASP A 333 19.87 14.63 10.24
N VAL A 334 19.35 14.64 11.47
CA VAL A 334 17.92 14.49 11.78
C VAL A 334 17.56 15.50 12.86
N LYS A 335 16.58 16.35 12.58
CA LYS A 335 15.96 17.22 13.59
C LYS A 335 14.98 16.42 14.43
N TYR A 336 15.10 16.52 15.75
CA TYR A 336 14.18 15.91 16.71
C TYR A 336 13.40 17.00 17.44
N GLU A 337 12.08 16.93 17.48
CA GLU A 337 11.25 17.88 18.23
C GLU A 337 9.89 17.31 18.65
N GLY A 338 9.39 17.69 19.83
CA GLY A 338 8.02 17.38 20.26
C GLY A 338 7.69 15.90 20.49
N ASN A 339 8.64 14.98 20.35
CA ASN A 339 8.38 13.55 20.52
C ASN A 339 8.08 13.21 21.99
N ILE A 340 7.30 12.16 22.23
CA ILE A 340 7.14 11.53 23.54
C ILE A 340 7.85 10.18 23.50
N ALA A 341 8.65 9.90 24.52
CA ALA A 341 9.40 8.67 24.67
C ALA A 341 9.08 8.02 26.03
N TRP A 342 8.66 6.75 26.04
CA TRP A 342 8.28 6.04 27.27
C TRP A 342 8.66 4.56 27.28
N GLY A 343 9.06 4.07 28.45
CA GLY A 343 9.35 2.65 28.72
C GLY A 343 10.75 2.14 28.33
N GLY A 344 11.42 2.81 27.37
CA GLY A 344 12.70 2.37 26.83
C GLY A 344 13.71 3.52 26.63
N PRO A 345 14.99 3.23 26.32
CA PRO A 345 15.99 4.25 26.06
C PRO A 345 15.58 5.13 24.87
N ALA A 346 15.47 6.44 25.09
CA ALA A 346 14.95 7.37 24.09
C ALA A 346 15.78 7.41 22.79
N GLY A 347 17.11 7.39 22.90
CA GLY A 347 18.01 7.41 21.73
C GLY A 347 17.99 8.71 20.92
N MET A 348 17.52 9.81 21.54
CA MET A 348 17.41 11.14 20.95
C MET A 348 18.19 12.18 21.79
N PRO A 349 18.63 13.29 21.19
CA PRO A 349 19.26 14.38 21.94
C PRO A 349 18.29 15.04 22.93
N SER A 350 18.83 15.64 24.00
CA SER A 350 18.07 16.46 24.93
C SER A 350 17.33 17.58 24.19
N GLY A 351 16.07 17.83 24.54
CA GLY A 351 15.19 18.79 23.89
C GLY A 351 14.43 18.26 22.67
N GLY A 352 14.83 17.11 22.11
CA GLY A 352 14.12 16.47 21.00
C GLY A 352 12.88 15.66 21.39
N TYR A 353 12.69 15.45 22.70
CA TYR A 353 11.60 14.63 23.24
C TYR A 353 11.28 14.97 24.70
N LYS A 354 10.12 14.49 25.17
CA LYS A 354 9.74 14.42 26.59
C LYS A 354 9.72 12.96 27.04
N ALA A 355 10.46 12.64 28.10
CA ALA A 355 10.40 11.33 28.76
C ALA A 355 9.20 11.28 29.72
N VAL A 356 8.03 10.87 29.23
CA VAL A 356 6.79 10.86 30.03
C VAL A 356 5.83 9.79 29.52
N ASP A 357 5.08 9.17 30.43
CA ASP A 357 4.02 8.23 30.07
C ASP A 357 2.96 8.93 29.20
N PRO A 358 2.74 8.50 27.94
CA PRO A 358 1.70 9.06 27.08
C PRO A 358 0.28 8.76 27.56
N LYS A 359 0.09 7.90 28.58
CA LYS A 359 -1.21 7.47 29.11
C LYS A 359 -2.14 6.97 28.01
N LEU A 360 -1.61 6.10 27.17
CA LEU A 360 -2.39 5.45 26.12
C LEU A 360 -3.40 4.48 26.75
N VAL A 361 -4.62 4.45 26.20
CA VAL A 361 -5.67 3.48 26.52
C VAL A 361 -5.88 2.57 25.33
N GLN A 362 -6.16 1.29 25.57
CA GLN A 362 -6.30 0.30 24.52
C GLN A 362 -7.77 -0.08 24.32
N ASP A 363 -8.30 0.18 23.13
CA ASP A 363 -9.57 -0.39 22.63
C ASP A 363 -9.34 -0.91 21.20
N GLY A 364 -8.71 -2.09 21.12
CA GLY A 364 -8.15 -2.65 19.88
C GLY A 364 -6.85 -1.98 19.44
N LEU A 365 -6.84 -0.64 19.33
CA LEU A 365 -5.66 0.20 19.07
C LEU A 365 -5.38 1.10 20.29
N TYR A 366 -4.13 1.49 20.48
CA TYR A 366 -3.78 2.49 21.50
C TYR A 366 -4.19 3.90 21.07
N ARG A 367 -4.90 4.60 21.95
CA ARG A 367 -5.37 5.99 21.80
C ARG A 367 -5.03 6.82 23.02
N LEU A 368 -5.11 8.13 22.89
CA LEU A 368 -4.89 9.07 23.98
C LEU A 368 -6.01 8.96 25.02
N SER A 369 -5.66 9.15 26.27
CA SER A 369 -6.62 9.46 27.32
C SER A 369 -6.70 10.97 27.56
N SER A 370 -7.79 11.44 28.18
CA SER A 370 -7.98 12.85 28.54
C SER A 370 -6.91 13.44 29.46
N GLY A 371 -6.17 12.60 30.18
CA GLY A 371 -5.05 13.03 31.01
C GLY A 371 -3.68 12.95 30.33
N SER A 372 -3.63 12.62 29.04
CA SER A 372 -2.39 12.39 28.30
C SER A 372 -1.57 13.68 28.16
N PRO A 373 -0.24 13.63 28.37
CA PRO A 373 0.65 14.76 28.10
C PRO A 373 0.84 15.03 26.60
N ALA A 374 0.27 14.21 25.72
CA ALA A 374 0.30 14.38 24.28
C ALA A 374 -0.76 15.38 23.78
N VAL A 375 -1.82 15.63 24.56
CA VAL A 375 -2.93 16.50 24.18
C VAL A 375 -2.45 17.94 23.99
N ASP A 376 -2.80 18.55 22.86
CA ASP A 376 -2.41 19.87 22.40
C ASP A 376 -0.90 20.14 22.57
N ALA A 377 -0.07 19.11 22.41
CA ALA A 377 1.36 19.17 22.74
C ALA A 377 2.28 19.29 21.52
N GLY A 378 1.76 19.10 20.30
CA GLY A 378 2.52 19.13 19.06
C GLY A 378 3.23 20.47 18.81
N VAL A 379 4.48 20.43 18.36
CA VAL A 379 5.27 21.62 18.03
C VAL A 379 5.58 21.69 16.54
N GLY A 380 6.11 22.82 16.08
CA GLY A 380 6.42 23.04 14.66
C GLY A 380 5.15 23.21 13.82
N SER A 381 5.29 23.07 12.50
CA SER A 381 4.19 23.19 11.55
C SER A 381 4.25 22.06 10.52
N TYR A 382 3.23 21.20 10.55
CA TYR A 382 3.13 19.99 9.72
C TYR A 382 1.69 19.87 9.17
N PRO A 383 1.26 20.78 8.27
CA PRO A 383 -0.14 20.86 7.84
C PRO A 383 -0.62 19.59 7.13
N TYR A 384 0.28 18.80 6.57
CA TYR A 384 -0.02 17.50 5.94
C TYR A 384 -0.39 16.40 6.95
N ALA A 385 -0.28 16.63 8.25
CA ALA A 385 -0.81 15.74 9.29
C ALA A 385 -2.22 16.18 9.77
N GLY A 386 -2.92 17.05 9.03
CA GLY A 386 -4.19 17.67 9.45
C GLY A 386 -5.39 16.72 9.56
N THR A 387 -5.25 15.45 9.19
CA THR A 387 -6.23 14.40 9.44
C THR A 387 -5.54 13.26 10.16
N ASP A 388 -5.99 12.94 11.37
CA ASP A 388 -5.40 11.92 12.21
C ASP A 388 -5.68 10.49 11.68
N PHE A 389 -5.18 9.46 12.36
CA PHE A 389 -5.38 8.09 11.89
C PHE A 389 -6.83 7.59 12.00
N ASP A 390 -7.67 8.22 12.84
CA ASP A 390 -9.11 7.96 12.97
C ASP A 390 -9.97 8.77 11.98
N LEU A 391 -9.33 9.46 11.02
CA LEU A 391 -9.96 10.30 9.99
C LEU A 391 -10.60 11.57 10.54
N GLN A 392 -10.20 12.00 11.74
CA GLN A 392 -10.65 13.23 12.37
C GLN A 392 -9.78 14.40 11.90
N THR A 393 -10.44 15.53 11.59
CA THR A 393 -9.73 16.76 11.24
C THR A 393 -9.12 17.36 12.50
N ARG A 394 -7.81 17.56 12.50
CA ARG A 394 -7.10 18.22 13.59
C ARG A 394 -7.29 19.73 13.52
N SER A 395 -7.41 20.38 14.66
CA SER A 395 -7.62 21.83 14.73
C SER A 395 -6.79 22.44 15.86
N GLY A 396 -6.40 23.71 15.73
CA GLY A 396 -5.54 24.34 16.73
C GLY A 396 -4.17 23.66 16.79
N LYS A 397 -3.77 23.21 17.98
CA LYS A 397 -2.47 22.58 18.20
C LYS A 397 -2.67 21.07 18.24
N TYR A 398 -2.03 20.35 17.32
CA TYR A 398 -2.26 18.92 17.18
C TYR A 398 -1.73 18.14 18.38
N ASP A 399 -2.37 17.04 18.70
CA ASP A 399 -1.88 16.07 19.67
C ASP A 399 -0.64 15.33 19.15
N VAL A 400 0.31 15.04 20.03
CA VAL A 400 1.50 14.23 19.68
C VAL A 400 1.06 12.77 19.44
N GLY A 401 1.57 12.15 18.38
CA GLY A 401 1.18 10.80 17.96
C GLY A 401 0.06 10.77 16.92
N ALA A 402 -0.36 9.56 16.53
CA ALA A 402 -1.25 9.32 15.39
C ALA A 402 -2.72 9.68 15.64
N ASP A 403 -3.14 9.64 16.90
CA ASP A 403 -4.48 9.94 17.39
C ASP A 403 -4.61 11.44 17.71
N GLU A 404 -5.75 12.02 17.41
CA GLU A 404 -6.21 13.30 17.96
C GLU A 404 -7.35 13.00 18.95
N LEU A 405 -7.24 13.48 20.18
CA LEU A 405 -8.24 13.24 21.21
C LEU A 405 -9.52 14.03 20.94
N LEU A 406 -10.37 13.49 20.09
CA LEU A 406 -11.69 14.02 19.77
C LEU A 406 -12.77 12.95 19.96
N PRO A 407 -14.00 13.32 20.35
CA PRO A 407 -15.11 12.38 20.37
C PRO A 407 -15.31 11.71 18.99
N GLY A 408 -15.55 10.40 18.98
CA GLY A 408 -15.91 9.66 17.76
C GLY A 408 -14.76 8.96 17.04
N GLY A 409 -13.54 8.96 17.58
CA GLY A 409 -12.44 8.13 17.07
C GLY A 409 -12.83 6.64 17.14
N ALA A 410 -12.89 5.96 15.99
CA ALA A 410 -13.51 4.64 15.89
C ALA A 410 -12.85 3.69 14.89
N ARG A 411 -11.76 4.09 14.24
CA ARG A 411 -11.16 3.27 13.21
C ARG A 411 -10.52 2.02 13.82
N LYS A 412 -10.73 0.90 13.16
CA LYS A 412 -10.18 -0.40 13.55
C LYS A 412 -9.28 -0.91 12.43
N ALA A 413 -8.40 -1.85 12.79
CA ALA A 413 -7.69 -2.63 11.79
C ALA A 413 -8.69 -3.30 10.86
N LEU A 414 -8.49 -3.19 9.54
CA LEU A 414 -9.39 -3.76 8.55
C LEU A 414 -9.53 -5.27 8.74
N THR A 415 -10.71 -5.77 8.43
CA THR A 415 -11.07 -7.17 8.45
C THR A 415 -11.55 -7.60 7.07
N LYS A 416 -11.81 -8.90 6.90
CA LYS A 416 -12.40 -9.43 5.66
C LYS A 416 -13.80 -8.89 5.35
N ALA A 417 -14.48 -8.28 6.33
CA ALA A 417 -15.77 -7.63 6.10
C ALA A 417 -15.61 -6.27 5.40
N ASP A 418 -14.45 -5.64 5.53
CA ASP A 418 -14.16 -4.30 5.03
C ASP A 418 -13.52 -4.33 3.63
N VAL A 419 -13.08 -5.50 3.16
CA VAL A 419 -12.34 -5.66 1.90
C VAL A 419 -12.75 -6.91 1.10
N GLY A 420 -12.33 -6.96 -0.16
CA GLY A 420 -12.53 -8.11 -1.03
C GLY A 420 -13.92 -8.15 -1.68
N PRO A 421 -14.24 -9.24 -2.42
CA PRO A 421 -15.34 -9.22 -3.39
C PRO A 421 -16.72 -8.98 -2.84
N LEU A 422 -16.92 -9.23 -1.55
CA LEU A 422 -18.20 -9.15 -0.87
C LEU A 422 -18.30 -7.95 0.08
N ALA A 423 -17.24 -7.16 0.22
CA ALA A 423 -17.29 -5.92 0.99
C ALA A 423 -18.24 -4.89 0.34
N PRO A 424 -18.82 -3.96 1.13
CA PRO A 424 -19.82 -2.99 0.69
C PRO A 424 -19.47 -2.24 -0.59
#